data_AF-A0A2V9YZL3-F1
#
_entry.id   AF-A0A2V9YZL3-F1
#
_cell.length_a   1.000
_cell.length_b   1.000
_cell.length_c   1.000
_cell.angle_alpha   90.00
_cell.angle_beta   90.00
_cell.angle_gamma   90.00
#
_symmetry.space_group_name_H-M   'P 1'
#
loop_
_entity.id
_entity.type
_entity.pdbx_description
1 polymer ?
#
loop_
_entity_poly.entity_id
_entity_poly.type
_entity_poly.pdbx_seq_one_letter_code
_entity_poly.pdbx_strand_id
1 'polypeptide(L)'
;MQRWHDLGGNSVVFDIKDSDGLTSVGFDHPLAPKIHHPYISNLPKFIRFLHGMNMHAIARIALFRDEHLVTNHPELAVQSASALKAADGKGPQPWRENGKLVWTDTSNTAVQDYNLALAKFVAASGADEIQFDYVRFPAEGNQADARFAYMSAPRECGAAKDTVPASAACAARTRADVISDFLARTYRELHPSGVLLSLDVFGVMAWQRPVDLSHTGQDIVRMARSCDVLSPMIYPSHF
;
A
#
# COMPACT_ATOMS: atom_id res chain seq x y z
N MET A 1 -8.11 -23.59 -12.19
CA MET A 1 -8.13 -23.89 -10.75
C MET A 1 -8.05 -25.39 -10.46
N GLN A 2 -8.96 -26.24 -10.97
CA GLN A 2 -8.89 -27.70 -10.72
C GLN A 2 -7.49 -28.31 -10.97
N ARG A 3 -6.91 -28.06 -12.15
CA ARG A 3 -5.55 -28.51 -12.47
C ARG A 3 -4.48 -28.04 -11.47
N TRP A 4 -4.59 -26.81 -10.95
CA TRP A 4 -3.64 -26.29 -9.95
C TRP A 4 -3.80 -27.02 -8.62
N HIS A 5 -5.05 -27.27 -8.21
CA HIS A 5 -5.35 -28.03 -7.01
C HIS A 5 -4.87 -29.48 -7.09
N ASP A 6 -5.11 -30.16 -8.22
CA ASP A 6 -4.67 -31.54 -8.46
C ASP A 6 -3.14 -31.69 -8.41
N LEU A 7 -2.40 -30.59 -8.63
CA LEU A 7 -0.93 -30.54 -8.54
C LEU A 7 -0.42 -30.16 -7.13
N GLY A 8 -1.31 -30.07 -6.13
CA GLY A 8 -0.97 -29.71 -4.75
C GLY A 8 -1.11 -28.23 -4.41
N GLY A 9 -1.60 -27.41 -5.34
CA GLY A 9 -1.91 -26.00 -5.09
C GLY A 9 -3.05 -25.84 -4.09
N ASN A 10 -2.84 -25.05 -3.05
CA ASN A 10 -3.79 -24.86 -1.94
C ASN A 10 -4.30 -23.43 -1.77
N SER A 11 -3.75 -22.46 -2.53
CA SER A 11 -4.13 -21.06 -2.43
C SER A 11 -4.38 -20.44 -3.80
N VAL A 12 -5.21 -19.40 -3.82
CA VAL A 12 -5.42 -18.52 -4.97
C VAL A 12 -5.23 -17.09 -4.54
N VAL A 13 -4.27 -16.41 -5.17
CA VAL A 13 -4.15 -14.95 -5.13
C VAL A 13 -4.97 -14.37 -6.27
N PHE A 14 -5.83 -13.41 -5.98
CA PHE A 14 -6.63 -12.70 -6.99
C PHE A 14 -6.71 -11.21 -6.68
N ASP A 15 -6.73 -10.40 -7.73
CA ASP A 15 -6.64 -8.95 -7.60
C ASP A 15 -8.00 -8.33 -7.26
N ILE A 16 -8.05 -7.63 -6.13
CA ILE A 16 -9.14 -6.72 -5.78
C ILE A 16 -8.89 -5.34 -6.40
N LYS A 17 -7.65 -4.86 -6.35
CA LYS A 17 -7.18 -3.60 -6.93
C LYS A 17 -5.76 -3.78 -7.42
N ASP A 18 -5.49 -3.41 -8.67
CA ASP A 18 -4.13 -3.47 -9.24
C ASP A 18 -3.47 -2.09 -9.29
N SER A 19 -2.21 -2.05 -9.71
CA SER A 19 -1.33 -0.88 -9.64
C SER A 19 -1.71 0.28 -10.58
N ASP A 20 -2.72 0.09 -11.44
CA ASP A 20 -3.36 1.15 -12.21
C ASP A 20 -4.50 1.83 -11.44
N GLY A 21 -4.89 1.29 -10.28
CA GLY A 21 -5.95 1.80 -9.43
C GLY A 21 -7.34 1.29 -9.76
N LEU A 22 -7.48 0.40 -10.75
CA LEU A 22 -8.77 -0.19 -11.10
C LEU A 22 -9.10 -1.31 -10.11
N THR A 23 -10.38 -1.41 -9.73
CA THR A 23 -10.87 -2.49 -8.87
C THR A 23 -11.52 -3.59 -9.70
N SER A 24 -11.31 -4.85 -9.32
CA SER A 24 -11.97 -6.01 -9.95
C SER A 24 -13.37 -6.27 -9.39
N VAL A 25 -13.72 -5.59 -8.29
CA VAL A 25 -14.98 -5.75 -7.54
C VAL A 25 -15.74 -4.43 -7.51
N GLY A 26 -17.06 -4.52 -7.32
CA GLY A 26 -17.87 -3.35 -6.97
C GLY A 26 -17.55 -2.90 -5.55
N PHE A 27 -17.15 -1.64 -5.39
CA PHE A 27 -16.84 -1.02 -4.09
C PHE A 27 -17.42 0.39 -4.05
N ASP A 28 -18.41 0.62 -3.19
CA ASP A 28 -19.07 1.91 -3.06
C ASP A 28 -18.24 2.85 -2.18
N HIS A 29 -17.38 3.64 -2.82
CA HIS A 29 -16.54 4.62 -2.16
C HIS A 29 -16.29 5.82 -3.09
N PRO A 30 -16.27 7.07 -2.59
CA PRO A 30 -16.10 8.27 -3.44
C PRO A 30 -14.83 8.29 -4.30
N LEU A 31 -13.75 7.69 -3.79
CA LEU A 31 -12.45 7.58 -4.49
C LEU A 31 -12.31 6.30 -5.34
N ALA A 32 -13.30 5.41 -5.34
CA ALA A 32 -13.24 4.19 -6.13
C ALA A 32 -13.62 4.45 -7.60
N PRO A 33 -13.03 3.72 -8.56
CA PRO A 33 -13.46 3.78 -9.95
C PRO A 33 -14.93 3.37 -10.09
N LYS A 34 -15.68 4.10 -10.90
CA LYS A 34 -17.05 3.72 -11.26
C LYS A 34 -17.02 2.59 -12.28
N ILE A 35 -17.40 1.40 -11.84
CA ILE A 35 -17.40 0.20 -12.68
C ILE A 35 -18.83 -0.33 -12.84
N HIS A 36 -19.30 -0.42 -14.09
CA HIS A 36 -20.61 -0.99 -14.39
C HIS A 36 -20.61 -2.53 -14.41
N HIS A 37 -19.50 -3.13 -14.85
CA HIS A 37 -19.34 -4.58 -15.00
C HIS A 37 -18.01 -5.05 -14.41
N PRO A 38 -17.92 -5.23 -13.08
CA PRO A 38 -16.70 -5.70 -12.43
C PRO A 38 -16.38 -7.14 -12.85
N TYR A 39 -15.08 -7.47 -12.96
CA TYR A 39 -14.61 -8.82 -13.27
C TYR A 39 -15.10 -9.86 -12.25
N ILE A 40 -15.17 -9.46 -10.98
CA ILE A 40 -15.71 -10.24 -9.86
C ILE A 40 -17.00 -9.55 -9.39
N SER A 41 -18.12 -9.94 -9.98
CA SER A 41 -19.44 -9.35 -9.70
C SER A 41 -20.00 -9.68 -8.33
N ASN A 42 -19.57 -10.78 -7.71
CA ASN A 42 -19.98 -11.16 -6.36
C ASN A 42 -18.81 -11.80 -5.62
N LEU A 43 -18.04 -10.94 -4.92
CA LEU A 43 -16.85 -11.34 -4.18
C LEU A 43 -17.14 -12.44 -3.13
N PRO A 44 -18.18 -12.33 -2.27
CA PRO A 44 -18.52 -13.40 -1.33
C PRO A 44 -18.83 -14.75 -2.00
N LYS A 45 -19.51 -14.74 -3.16
CA LYS A 45 -19.79 -15.96 -3.93
C LYS A 45 -18.51 -16.57 -4.50
N PHE A 46 -17.60 -15.74 -5.01
CA PHE A 46 -16.32 -16.20 -5.54
C PHE A 46 -15.46 -16.83 -4.44
N ILE A 47 -15.39 -16.21 -3.27
CA ILE A 47 -14.66 -16.75 -2.11
C ILE A 47 -15.26 -18.09 -1.65
N ARG A 48 -16.60 -18.18 -1.50
CA ARG A 48 -17.24 -19.46 -1.16
C ARG A 48 -16.96 -20.56 -2.18
N PHE A 49 -16.82 -20.20 -3.46
CA PHE A 49 -16.42 -21.15 -4.50
C PHE A 49 -14.99 -21.66 -4.29
N LEU A 50 -14.04 -20.79 -3.94
CA LEU A 50 -12.67 -21.20 -3.57
C LEU A 50 -12.66 -22.11 -2.34
N HIS A 51 -13.39 -21.75 -1.29
CA HIS A 51 -13.53 -22.56 -0.08
C HIS A 51 -14.17 -23.93 -0.36
N GLY A 52 -15.15 -24.01 -1.28
CA GLY A 52 -15.75 -25.27 -1.70
C GLY A 52 -14.76 -26.23 -2.40
N MET A 53 -13.64 -25.71 -2.89
CA MET A 53 -12.51 -26.49 -3.44
C MET A 53 -11.37 -26.66 -2.43
N ASN A 54 -11.59 -26.33 -1.15
CA ASN A 54 -10.57 -26.36 -0.10
C ASN A 54 -9.32 -25.51 -0.45
N MET A 55 -9.55 -24.33 -1.05
CA MET A 55 -8.49 -23.38 -1.39
C MET A 55 -8.56 -22.13 -0.50
N HIS A 56 -7.38 -21.66 -0.07
CA HIS A 56 -7.18 -20.41 0.69
C HIS A 56 -7.27 -19.20 -0.26
N ALA A 57 -8.16 -18.26 0.07
CA ALA A 57 -8.49 -17.10 -0.74
C ALA A 57 -7.68 -15.87 -0.31
N ILE A 58 -6.67 -15.52 -1.11
CA ILE A 58 -5.78 -14.38 -0.89
C ILE A 58 -6.21 -13.23 -1.81
N ALA A 59 -6.72 -12.16 -1.21
CA ALA A 59 -7.24 -11.00 -1.93
C ALA A 59 -6.16 -9.89 -1.99
N ARG A 60 -5.55 -9.71 -3.17
CA ARG A 60 -4.46 -8.75 -3.38
C ARG A 60 -4.97 -7.33 -3.62
N ILE A 61 -4.37 -6.35 -2.96
CA ILE A 61 -4.65 -4.91 -3.11
C ILE A 61 -3.32 -4.19 -3.32
N ALA A 62 -3.11 -3.62 -4.51
CA ALA A 62 -2.03 -2.66 -4.75
C ALA A 62 -2.36 -1.31 -4.10
N LEU A 63 -1.50 -0.80 -3.23
CA LEU A 63 -1.83 0.35 -2.38
C LEU A 63 -1.58 1.72 -3.02
N PHE A 64 -0.31 2.13 -3.09
CA PHE A 64 0.05 3.54 -3.30
C PHE A 64 0.44 3.90 -4.73
N ARG A 65 0.74 2.89 -5.57
CA ARG A 65 0.81 3.06 -7.01
C ARG A 65 -0.60 2.88 -7.58
N ASP A 66 -1.20 3.99 -8.00
CA ASP A 66 -2.61 4.09 -8.34
C ASP A 66 -2.79 5.25 -9.33
N GLU A 67 -2.81 4.93 -10.63
CA GLU A 67 -2.95 5.91 -11.71
C GLU A 67 -4.35 6.53 -11.76
N HIS A 68 -5.38 5.74 -11.46
CA HIS A 68 -6.76 6.19 -11.39
C HIS A 68 -6.93 7.33 -10.39
N LEU A 69 -6.44 7.15 -9.16
CA LEU A 69 -6.64 8.09 -8.08
C LEU A 69 -5.88 9.40 -8.34
N VAL A 70 -4.62 9.35 -8.79
CA VAL A 70 -3.85 10.57 -9.09
C VAL A 70 -4.35 11.34 -10.32
N THR A 71 -5.03 10.67 -11.25
CA THR A 71 -5.61 11.32 -12.44
C THR A 71 -6.91 12.04 -12.12
N ASN A 72 -7.76 11.44 -11.27
CA ASN A 72 -9.06 11.99 -10.89
C ASN A 72 -9.00 12.89 -9.66
N HIS A 73 -7.99 12.70 -8.80
CA HIS A 73 -7.74 13.40 -7.55
C HIS A 73 -6.26 13.81 -7.45
N PRO A 74 -5.79 14.74 -8.30
CA PRO A 74 -4.37 15.15 -8.34
C PRO A 74 -3.86 15.76 -7.03
N GLU A 75 -4.74 16.23 -6.16
CA GLU A 75 -4.45 16.67 -4.80
C GLU A 75 -3.97 15.54 -3.86
N LEU A 76 -4.28 14.28 -4.21
CA LEU A 76 -3.86 13.08 -3.48
C LEU A 76 -2.54 12.50 -4.02
N ALA A 77 -2.01 13.06 -5.13
CA ALA A 77 -0.75 12.64 -5.71
C ALA A 77 0.46 13.12 -4.89
N VAL A 78 1.60 12.43 -5.05
CA VAL A 78 2.91 12.98 -4.67
C VAL A 78 3.10 14.32 -5.39
N GLN A 79 3.57 15.36 -4.70
CA GLN A 79 3.71 16.70 -5.28
C GLN A 79 5.16 16.98 -5.70
N SER A 80 5.35 17.79 -6.74
CA SER A 80 6.67 18.23 -7.21
C SER A 80 7.14 19.48 -6.44
N ALA A 81 8.32 19.40 -5.85
CA ALA A 81 8.95 20.49 -5.10
C ALA A 81 9.30 21.69 -5.98
N SER A 82 9.80 21.42 -7.18
CA SER A 82 10.20 22.45 -8.15
C SER A 82 8.98 23.17 -8.71
N ALA A 83 7.88 22.45 -8.95
CA ALA A 83 6.62 23.05 -9.40
C ALA A 83 6.00 23.96 -8.32
N LEU A 84 6.10 23.60 -7.03
CA LEU A 84 5.65 24.47 -5.93
C LEU A 84 6.39 25.82 -5.87
N LYS A 85 7.60 25.89 -6.43
CA LYS A 85 8.43 27.11 -6.45
C LYS A 85 8.32 27.88 -7.76
N ALA A 86 7.67 27.32 -8.79
CA ALA A 86 7.56 27.98 -10.07
C ALA A 86 6.65 29.21 -9.94
N ALA A 87 7.16 30.37 -10.35
CA ALA A 87 6.43 31.63 -10.39
C ALA A 87 5.42 31.72 -11.57
N ASP A 88 5.21 30.61 -12.28
CA ASP A 88 4.39 30.56 -13.50
C ASP A 88 2.88 30.48 -13.21
N GLY A 89 2.48 30.56 -11.93
CA GLY A 89 1.08 30.64 -11.50
C GLY A 89 0.28 29.34 -11.66
N LYS A 90 0.93 28.22 -12.00
CA LYS A 90 0.26 26.93 -12.25
C LYS A 90 -0.09 26.14 -10.99
N GLY A 91 0.25 26.67 -9.81
CA GLY A 91 -0.01 26.02 -8.53
C GLY A 91 0.78 24.70 -8.34
N PRO A 92 0.51 23.95 -7.27
CA PRO A 92 1.10 22.63 -7.04
C PRO A 92 0.87 21.71 -8.25
N GLN A 93 1.90 20.99 -8.66
CA GLN A 93 1.79 20.00 -9.74
C GLN A 93 2.18 18.62 -9.21
N PRO A 94 1.46 17.57 -9.63
CA PRO A 94 1.83 16.20 -9.32
C PRO A 94 3.23 15.84 -9.82
N TRP A 95 4.00 15.20 -8.96
CA TRP A 95 5.27 14.58 -9.31
C TRP A 95 5.05 13.34 -10.18
N ARG A 96 6.01 13.05 -11.06
CA ARG A 96 5.93 11.96 -12.04
C ARG A 96 7.14 11.04 -11.93
N GLU A 97 6.89 9.75 -11.80
CA GLU A 97 7.94 8.73 -11.86
C GLU A 97 8.26 8.44 -13.33
N ASN A 98 9.46 8.83 -13.80
CA ASN A 98 9.88 8.66 -15.19
C ASN A 98 8.84 9.19 -16.21
N GLY A 99 8.23 10.34 -15.91
CA GLY A 99 7.19 10.97 -16.75
C GLY A 99 5.76 10.46 -16.53
N LYS A 100 5.57 9.38 -15.77
CA LYS A 100 4.26 8.78 -15.49
C LYS A 100 3.66 9.32 -14.19
N LEU A 101 2.38 9.69 -14.23
CA LEU A 101 1.63 10.12 -13.06
C LEU A 101 0.89 8.92 -12.46
N VAL A 102 1.53 8.22 -11.52
CA VAL A 102 1.05 6.92 -11.02
C VAL A 102 1.15 6.75 -9.51
N TRP A 103 1.64 7.76 -8.79
CA TRP A 103 1.91 7.64 -7.35
C TRP A 103 1.09 8.62 -6.53
N THR A 104 0.24 8.03 -5.69
CA THR A 104 -0.42 8.73 -4.60
C THR A 104 0.59 9.05 -3.50
N ASP A 105 0.32 10.08 -2.72
CA ASP A 105 1.11 10.36 -1.52
C ASP A 105 0.84 9.28 -0.46
N THR A 106 1.81 8.38 -0.27
CA THR A 106 1.80 7.30 0.72
C THR A 106 1.48 7.77 2.15
N SER A 107 1.78 9.03 2.48
CA SER A 107 1.52 9.61 3.79
C SER A 107 0.18 10.35 3.91
N ASN A 108 -0.55 10.49 2.81
CA ASN A 108 -1.86 11.15 2.82
C ASN A 108 -2.89 10.23 3.46
N THR A 109 -3.54 10.70 4.53
CA THR A 109 -4.49 9.91 5.31
C THR A 109 -5.72 9.52 4.50
N ALA A 110 -6.20 10.36 3.57
CA ALA A 110 -7.35 10.01 2.72
C ALA A 110 -7.04 8.82 1.80
N VAL A 111 -5.81 8.75 1.27
CA VAL A 111 -5.33 7.61 0.47
C VAL A 111 -5.22 6.34 1.32
N GLN A 112 -4.66 6.46 2.53
CA GLN A 112 -4.56 5.34 3.47
C GLN A 112 -5.95 4.84 3.91
N ASP A 113 -6.87 5.75 4.19
CA ASP A 113 -8.23 5.44 4.64
C ASP A 113 -9.05 4.76 3.54
N TYR A 114 -8.89 5.19 2.28
CA TYR A 114 -9.47 4.52 1.13
C TYR A 114 -9.02 3.05 1.02
N ASN A 115 -7.71 2.82 1.07
CA ASN A 115 -7.17 1.46 0.97
C ASN A 115 -7.57 0.59 2.17
N LEU A 116 -7.59 1.15 3.38
CA LEU A 116 -8.07 0.44 4.58
C LEU A 116 -9.58 0.13 4.50
N ALA A 117 -10.39 1.05 3.98
CA ALA A 117 -11.82 0.82 3.77
C ALA A 117 -12.05 -0.32 2.76
N LEU A 118 -11.28 -0.36 1.67
CA LEU A 118 -11.32 -1.46 0.71
C LEU A 118 -10.91 -2.79 1.35
N ALA A 119 -9.82 -2.79 2.14
CA ALA A 119 -9.37 -3.98 2.86
C ALA A 119 -10.45 -4.50 3.84
N LYS A 120 -11.11 -3.62 4.59
CA LYS A 120 -12.23 -4.00 5.48
C LYS A 120 -13.41 -4.59 4.71
N PHE A 121 -13.77 -4.02 3.56
CA PHE A 121 -14.82 -4.55 2.70
C PHE A 121 -14.49 -5.97 2.21
N VAL A 122 -13.23 -6.20 1.83
CA VAL A 122 -12.74 -7.52 1.40
C VAL A 122 -12.74 -8.53 2.55
N ALA A 123 -12.26 -8.14 3.74
CA ALA A 123 -12.31 -8.98 4.94
C ALA A 123 -13.75 -9.39 5.26
N ALA A 124 -14.68 -8.42 5.27
CA ALA A 124 -16.11 -8.67 5.51
C ALA A 124 -16.76 -9.55 4.43
N SER A 125 -16.15 -9.65 3.24
CA SER A 125 -16.62 -10.53 2.17
C SER A 125 -16.18 -11.99 2.34
N GLY A 126 -15.34 -12.28 3.34
CA GLY A 126 -14.94 -13.63 3.75
C GLY A 126 -13.57 -14.08 3.25
N ALA A 127 -12.72 -13.16 2.77
CA ALA A 127 -11.37 -13.52 2.34
C ALA A 127 -10.56 -14.06 3.53
N ASP A 128 -9.72 -15.06 3.30
CA ASP A 128 -8.87 -15.63 4.35
C ASP A 128 -7.65 -14.75 4.63
N GLU A 129 -7.17 -14.07 3.59
CA GLU A 129 -5.98 -13.23 3.63
C GLU A 129 -6.14 -12.01 2.73
N ILE A 130 -5.66 -10.87 3.19
CA ILE A 130 -5.50 -9.65 2.40
C ILE A 130 -4.00 -9.46 2.16
N GLN A 131 -3.61 -9.43 0.90
CA GLN A 131 -2.23 -9.22 0.49
C GLN A 131 -2.04 -7.79 0.00
N PHE A 132 -1.23 -7.00 0.69
CA PHE A 132 -0.85 -5.67 0.23
C PHE A 132 0.38 -5.72 -0.67
N ASP A 133 0.18 -5.27 -1.90
CA ASP A 133 1.26 -4.99 -2.84
C ASP A 133 1.46 -3.47 -2.96
N TYR A 134 2.61 -3.05 -3.48
CA TYR A 134 3.02 -1.64 -3.57
C TYR A 134 2.91 -0.90 -2.23
N VAL A 135 3.13 -1.60 -1.11
CA VAL A 135 3.23 -1.05 0.25
C VAL A 135 4.58 -0.35 0.45
N ARG A 136 4.80 0.72 -0.33
CA ARG A 136 6.06 1.46 -0.39
C ARG A 136 5.87 2.86 -0.97
N PHE A 137 6.94 3.62 -0.92
CA PHE A 137 7.12 4.87 -1.65
C PHE A 137 7.57 4.61 -3.11
N PRO A 138 7.44 5.62 -3.99
CA PRO A 138 8.07 5.59 -5.31
C PRO A 138 9.58 5.36 -5.18
N ALA A 139 10.12 4.48 -6.02
CA ALA A 139 11.53 4.06 -5.93
C ALA A 139 12.38 4.60 -7.08
N GLU A 140 11.75 5.09 -8.16
CA GLU A 140 12.42 5.61 -9.35
C GLU A 140 12.10 7.10 -9.57
N GLY A 141 12.60 7.70 -10.65
CA GLY A 141 12.40 9.12 -10.95
C GLY A 141 13.20 10.06 -10.03
N ASN A 142 12.94 11.37 -10.15
CA ASN A 142 13.67 12.39 -9.38
C ASN A 142 13.16 12.47 -7.93
N GLN A 143 13.71 11.61 -7.07
CA GLN A 143 13.35 11.52 -5.66
C GLN A 143 13.57 12.83 -4.88
N ALA A 144 14.55 13.64 -5.26
CA ALA A 144 14.81 14.93 -4.62
C ALA A 144 13.70 15.96 -4.88
N ASP A 145 12.91 15.77 -5.95
CA ASP A 145 11.78 16.61 -6.31
C ASP A 145 10.45 16.11 -5.72
N ALA A 146 10.37 14.84 -5.30
CA ALA A 146 9.15 14.30 -4.69
C ALA A 146 8.89 14.92 -3.30
N ARG A 147 7.67 15.39 -3.06
CA ARG A 147 7.20 15.93 -1.77
C ARG A 147 5.96 15.18 -1.31
N PHE A 148 5.97 14.88 -0.01
CA PHE A 148 4.95 14.12 0.68
C PHE A 148 4.47 14.91 1.90
N ALA A 149 3.21 14.75 2.26
CA ALA A 149 2.55 15.47 3.34
C ALA A 149 3.29 15.31 4.69
N TYR A 150 3.84 14.12 4.97
CA TYR A 150 4.58 13.89 6.22
C TYR A 150 5.83 14.75 6.37
N MET A 151 6.41 15.26 5.27
CA MET A 151 7.64 16.06 5.32
C MET A 151 7.40 17.46 5.87
N SER A 152 6.16 17.94 5.80
CA SER A 152 5.77 19.27 6.28
C SER A 152 5.06 19.21 7.64
N ALA A 153 4.70 18.01 8.11
CA ALA A 153 3.98 17.82 9.36
C ALA A 153 4.94 17.89 10.57
N PRO A 154 4.72 18.79 11.55
CA PRO A 154 5.43 18.73 12.81
C PRO A 154 5.15 17.38 13.49
N ARG A 155 6.19 16.72 14.00
CA ARG A 155 5.96 15.57 14.87
C ARG A 155 5.41 16.10 16.19
N GLU A 156 4.21 15.66 16.59
CA GLU A 156 3.79 15.80 17.98
C GLU A 156 4.76 14.95 18.81
N CYS A 157 5.80 15.58 19.36
CA CYS A 157 6.73 14.92 20.25
C CYS A 157 5.98 14.59 21.54
N GLY A 158 5.40 13.40 21.63
CA GLY A 158 4.94 12.86 22.90
C GLY A 158 6.10 12.86 23.89
N ALA A 159 5.84 13.23 25.15
CA ALA A 159 6.84 13.21 26.21
C ALA A 159 7.59 11.88 26.16
N ALA A 160 8.90 11.95 25.92
CA ALA A 160 9.75 10.77 25.85
C ALA A 160 9.49 9.95 27.12
N LYS A 161 9.03 8.70 26.98
CA LYS A 161 9.20 7.75 28.09
C LYS A 161 10.69 7.71 28.39
N ASP A 162 11.07 7.73 29.66
CA ASP A 162 12.40 8.04 30.24
C ASP A 162 13.62 7.24 29.72
N THR A 163 13.46 6.48 28.64
CA THR A 163 14.43 5.57 28.03
C THR A 163 14.89 6.00 26.63
N VAL A 164 14.27 7.02 26.00
CA VAL A 164 14.68 7.52 24.68
C VAL A 164 15.14 8.98 24.80
N PRO A 165 16.36 9.35 24.34
CA PRO A 165 16.79 10.74 24.32
C PRO A 165 15.79 11.63 23.58
N ALA A 166 15.43 12.78 24.15
CA ALA A 166 14.48 13.72 23.55
C ALA A 166 14.85 14.15 22.11
N SER A 167 16.14 14.14 21.77
CA SER A 167 16.66 14.41 20.43
C SER A 167 16.33 13.33 19.39
N ALA A 168 16.18 12.06 19.80
CA ALA A 168 15.72 10.98 18.92
C ALA A 168 14.18 10.97 18.79
N ALA A 169 13.47 11.41 19.83
CA ALA A 169 12.01 11.51 19.84
C ALA A 169 11.46 12.58 18.86
N CYS A 170 12.24 13.65 18.60
CA CYS A 170 11.90 14.70 17.66
C CYS A 170 12.63 14.58 16.30
N ALA A 171 13.20 13.42 15.96
CA ALA A 171 13.72 13.18 14.63
C ALA A 171 12.61 13.27 13.58
N ALA A 172 12.92 13.86 12.41
CA ALA A 172 12.00 13.96 11.28
C ALA A 172 11.45 12.57 10.92
N ARG A 173 10.15 12.50 10.67
CA ARG A 173 9.48 11.24 10.32
C ARG A 173 10.11 10.67 9.04
N THR A 174 10.36 9.38 9.01
CA THR A 174 10.95 8.68 7.86
C THR A 174 9.88 7.99 7.02
N ARG A 175 10.23 7.57 5.79
CA ARG A 175 9.35 6.73 4.95
C ARG A 175 8.95 5.43 5.67
N ALA A 176 9.90 4.82 6.37
CA ALA A 176 9.67 3.61 7.15
C ALA A 176 8.68 3.84 8.31
N ASP A 177 8.73 5.00 8.98
CA ASP A 177 7.76 5.35 10.02
C ASP A 177 6.34 5.46 9.43
N VAL A 178 6.19 6.10 8.26
CA VAL A 178 4.87 6.23 7.59
C VAL A 178 4.27 4.87 7.26
N ILE A 179 5.05 3.97 6.64
CA ILE A 179 4.58 2.62 6.30
C ILE A 179 4.26 1.83 7.58
N SER A 180 5.14 1.87 8.59
CA SER A 180 4.96 1.13 9.84
C SER A 180 3.72 1.59 10.59
N ASP A 181 3.46 2.90 10.66
CA ASP A 181 2.28 3.45 11.33
C ASP A 181 0.98 3.09 10.59
N PHE A 182 1.00 3.14 9.26
CA PHE A 182 -0.13 2.70 8.44
C PHE A 182 -0.44 1.21 8.64
N LEU A 183 0.58 0.36 8.64
CA LEU A 183 0.43 -1.08 8.85
C LEU A 183 -0.02 -1.41 10.27
N ALA A 184 0.54 -0.76 11.29
CA ALA A 184 0.13 -0.95 12.68
C ALA A 184 -1.35 -0.59 12.88
N ARG A 185 -1.81 0.51 12.26
CA ARG A 185 -3.24 0.88 12.25
C ARG A 185 -4.08 -0.16 11.53
N THR A 186 -3.68 -0.53 10.32
CA THR A 186 -4.43 -1.48 9.47
C THR A 186 -4.56 -2.84 10.14
N TYR A 187 -3.46 -3.38 10.66
CA TYR A 187 -3.43 -4.66 11.36
C TYR A 187 -4.36 -4.63 12.58
N ARG A 188 -4.30 -3.57 13.41
CA ARG A 188 -5.19 -3.41 14.57
C ARG A 188 -6.68 -3.42 14.19
N GLU A 189 -7.03 -2.89 13.02
CA GLU A 189 -8.41 -2.80 12.57
C GLU A 189 -8.91 -4.05 11.83
N LEU A 190 -8.03 -4.80 11.17
CA LEU A 190 -8.37 -6.01 10.42
C LEU A 190 -8.26 -7.29 11.26
N HIS A 191 -7.23 -7.42 12.08
CA HIS A 191 -6.92 -8.65 12.82
C HIS A 191 -8.09 -9.17 13.69
N PRO A 192 -8.93 -8.34 14.34
CA PRO A 192 -10.09 -8.82 15.09
C PRO A 192 -11.14 -9.58 14.24
N SER A 193 -11.14 -9.39 12.91
CA SER A 193 -12.03 -10.13 12.00
C SER A 193 -11.53 -11.54 11.67
N GLY A 194 -10.30 -11.89 12.06
CA GLY A 194 -9.68 -13.19 11.78
C GLY A 194 -9.02 -13.31 10.40
N VAL A 195 -9.08 -12.27 9.57
CA VAL A 195 -8.35 -12.22 8.28
C VAL A 195 -6.85 -12.08 8.50
N LEU A 196 -6.05 -12.82 7.74
CA LEU A 196 -4.60 -12.65 7.72
C LEU A 196 -4.21 -11.41 6.92
N LEU A 197 -3.14 -10.73 7.31
CA LEU A 197 -2.55 -9.65 6.54
C LEU A 197 -1.17 -10.08 6.03
N SER A 198 -0.99 -10.09 4.71
CA SER A 198 0.30 -10.35 4.08
C SER A 198 0.81 -9.17 3.27
N LEU A 199 2.13 -9.07 3.13
CA LEU A 199 2.79 -7.93 2.50
C LEU A 199 3.79 -8.40 1.44
N ASP A 200 3.64 -7.90 0.21
CA ASP A 200 4.63 -8.05 -0.84
C ASP A 200 5.70 -6.96 -0.71
N VAL A 201 6.97 -7.38 -0.65
CA VAL A 201 8.12 -6.49 -0.51
C VAL A 201 9.14 -6.76 -1.59
N PHE A 202 9.92 -5.75 -2.00
CA PHE A 202 11.02 -6.00 -2.93
C PHE A 202 12.02 -7.00 -2.33
N GLY A 203 12.48 -7.97 -3.12
CA GLY A 203 13.43 -8.99 -2.66
C GLY A 203 14.72 -8.40 -2.08
N VAL A 204 15.20 -7.27 -2.62
CA VAL A 204 16.38 -6.55 -2.11
C VAL A 204 16.22 -6.10 -0.65
N MET A 205 14.99 -5.93 -0.17
CA MET A 205 14.72 -5.50 1.20
C MET A 205 15.11 -6.54 2.24
N ALA A 206 15.34 -7.80 1.85
CA ALA A 206 15.90 -8.83 2.72
C ALA A 206 17.27 -8.43 3.31
N TRP A 207 18.05 -7.58 2.61
CA TRP A 207 19.37 -7.12 3.07
C TRP A 207 19.31 -5.87 3.96
N GLN A 208 18.15 -5.21 4.09
CA GLN A 208 17.95 -4.04 4.98
C GLN A 208 19.03 -2.94 4.84
N ARG A 209 19.57 -2.72 3.63
CA ARG A 209 20.61 -1.69 3.44
C ARG A 209 19.99 -0.30 3.63
N PRO A 210 20.70 0.66 4.27
CA PRO A 210 20.19 2.00 4.51
C PRO A 210 19.70 2.73 3.25
N VAL A 211 20.38 2.54 2.12
CA VAL A 211 20.01 3.14 0.83
C VAL A 211 18.64 2.65 0.35
N ASP A 212 18.39 1.34 0.42
CA ASP A 212 17.12 0.74 -0.04
C ASP A 212 15.97 1.16 0.88
N LEU A 213 16.20 1.17 2.19
CA LEU A 213 15.23 1.63 3.20
C LEU A 213 14.84 3.09 3.00
N SER A 214 15.82 3.95 2.69
CA SER A 214 15.57 5.38 2.47
C SER A 214 14.75 5.65 1.22
N HIS A 215 14.77 4.75 0.23
CA HIS A 215 14.00 4.87 -1.00
C HIS A 215 12.61 4.24 -0.89
N THR A 216 12.49 3.00 -0.41
CA THR A 216 11.21 2.28 -0.47
C THR A 216 10.34 2.51 0.77
N GLY A 217 10.97 2.73 1.93
CA GLY A 217 10.30 2.69 3.23
C GLY A 217 9.96 1.28 3.73
N GLN A 218 10.37 0.22 3.04
CA GLN A 218 10.07 -1.18 3.39
C GLN A 218 11.04 -1.74 4.43
N ASP A 219 10.93 -1.28 5.68
CA ASP A 219 11.64 -1.87 6.82
C ASP A 219 10.95 -3.18 7.25
N ILE A 220 11.40 -4.32 6.71
CA ILE A 220 10.75 -5.62 6.93
C ILE A 220 10.73 -6.02 8.40
N VAL A 221 11.69 -5.58 9.20
CA VAL A 221 11.76 -5.88 10.64
C VAL A 221 10.64 -5.16 11.39
N ARG A 222 10.34 -3.91 11.00
CA ARG A 222 9.19 -3.17 11.53
C ARG A 222 7.87 -3.69 10.97
N MET A 223 7.81 -3.93 9.65
CA MET A 223 6.61 -4.42 8.97
C MET A 223 6.15 -5.77 9.54
N ALA A 224 7.08 -6.68 9.84
CA ALA A 224 6.81 -8.00 10.43
C ALA A 224 6.09 -7.95 11.79
N ARG A 225 6.05 -6.80 12.46
CA ARG A 225 5.29 -6.62 13.71
C ARG A 225 3.79 -6.38 13.48
N SER A 226 3.38 -6.22 12.22
CA SER A 226 2.02 -5.82 11.85
C SER A 226 1.57 -6.52 10.57
N CYS A 227 2.01 -7.78 10.38
CA CYS A 227 1.53 -8.69 9.35
C CYS A 227 1.76 -10.14 9.79
N ASP A 228 1.02 -11.06 9.19
CA ASP A 228 1.11 -12.50 9.44
C ASP A 228 2.07 -13.19 8.47
N VAL A 229 2.20 -12.66 7.24
CA VAL A 229 3.04 -13.21 6.18
C VAL A 229 3.80 -12.09 5.46
N LEU A 230 5.07 -12.35 5.15
CA LEU A 230 5.89 -11.48 4.30
C LEU A 230 6.31 -12.26 3.05
N SER A 231 6.14 -11.64 1.89
CA SER A 231 6.43 -12.22 0.58
C SER A 231 7.51 -11.41 -0.15
N PRO A 232 8.81 -11.64 0.13
CA PRO A 232 9.88 -11.00 -0.63
C PRO A 232 9.90 -11.46 -2.08
N MET A 233 9.70 -10.51 -2.99
CA MET A 233 9.68 -10.75 -4.43
C MET A 233 11.10 -10.84 -4.99
N ILE A 234 11.67 -12.05 -5.00
CA ILE A 234 13.00 -12.35 -5.54
C ILE A 234 12.89 -12.62 -7.04
N TYR A 235 13.09 -11.59 -7.85
CA TYR A 235 13.23 -11.70 -9.30
C TYR A 235 14.71 -11.54 -9.67
N PRO A 236 15.38 -12.56 -10.27
CA PRO A 236 16.82 -12.49 -10.59
C PRO A 236 17.23 -11.29 -11.44
N SER A 237 16.32 -10.73 -12.23
CA SER A 237 16.55 -9.52 -13.05
C SER A 237 16.58 -8.20 -12.27
N HIS A 238 16.25 -8.21 -10.97
CA HIS A 238 16.10 -7.03 -10.12
C HIS A 238 17.18 -6.96 -9.01
N PHE A 239 18.26 -7.74 -9.12
CA PHE A 239 19.40 -7.77 -8.19
C PHE A 239 20.68 -7.24 -8.85
#